data_AF-A0A645IFT6-F1
#
_entry.id   AF-A0A645IFT6-F1
#
_cell.length_a   1.000
_cell.length_b   1.000
_cell.length_c   1.000
_cell.angle_alpha   90.00
_cell.angle_beta   90.00
_cell.angle_gamma   90.00
#
_symmetry.space_group_name_H-M   'P 1'
#
loop_
_entity.id
_entity.type
_entity.pdbx_description
1 polymer ?
#
loop_
_entity_poly.entity_id
_entity_poly.type
_entity_poly.pdbx_seq_one_letter_code
_entity_poly.pdbx_strand_id
1 'polypeptide(L)'
;MGAKDDVAVLMDADNTHDPKYVFSMLDALETGNVDVVIASRYVGNSAVVGVPRIRLLMSDGARLFYTLLLGVRGVKDYTCGYRLYTHEIVKKGFIAFGNSLITERSFACMMELLFQLSRVGARFFEVPFTLRYDQKGGESKMRVLKTMQRSVKVAFRLRFSKQE
;
A
#
# COMPACT_ATOMS: atom_id res chain seq x y z
N MET A 1 11.34 -7.33 19.74
CA MET A 1 9.87 -7.41 19.84
C MET A 1 9.39 -5.98 20.07
N GLY A 2 8.53 -5.45 19.20
CA GLY A 2 8.10 -4.04 19.31
C GLY A 2 7.20 -3.81 20.52
N ALA A 3 7.27 -2.61 21.09
CA ALA A 3 6.35 -2.12 22.11
C ALA A 3 5.00 -1.73 21.50
N LYS A 4 3.99 -1.49 22.35
CA LYS A 4 2.62 -1.16 21.94
C LYS A 4 2.55 0.09 21.05
N ASP A 5 3.37 1.10 21.38
CA ASP A 5 3.38 2.39 20.71
C ASP A 5 4.38 2.45 19.55
N ASP A 6 5.01 1.32 19.20
CA ASP A 6 5.90 1.25 18.06
C ASP A 6 5.12 1.28 16.74
N VAL A 7 5.77 1.85 15.72
CA VAL A 7 5.27 1.87 14.35
C VAL A 7 6.28 1.26 13.40
N ALA A 8 5.79 0.62 12.34
CA ALA A 8 6.60 0.09 11.26
C ALA A 8 6.38 0.93 10.01
N VAL A 9 7.47 1.45 9.43
CA VAL A 9 7.44 2.21 8.18
C VAL A 9 8.13 1.41 7.08
N LEU A 10 7.45 1.23 5.96
CA LEU A 10 7.98 0.60 4.76
C LEU A 10 8.17 1.66 3.69
N MET A 11 9.31 1.67 3.00
CA MET A 11 9.58 2.54 1.85
C MET A 11 10.58 1.88 0.89
N ASP A 12 10.56 2.26 -0.39
CA ASP A 12 11.53 1.73 -1.35
C ASP A 12 12.90 2.40 -1.18
N ALA A 13 13.98 1.61 -1.29
CA ALA A 13 15.36 2.07 -1.16
C ALA A 13 15.95 2.66 -2.46
N ASP A 14 15.13 3.11 -3.41
CA ASP A 14 15.56 3.57 -4.74
C ASP A 14 15.57 5.11 -4.90
N ASN A 15 15.56 5.84 -3.78
CA ASN A 15 15.48 7.31 -3.68
C ASN A 15 14.24 7.95 -4.31
N THR A 16 13.26 7.16 -4.76
CA THR A 16 12.00 7.70 -5.29
C THR A 16 11.03 8.13 -4.18
N HIS A 17 11.22 7.62 -2.95
CA HIS A 17 10.46 7.97 -1.76
C HIS A 17 11.33 8.80 -0.82
N ASP A 18 10.95 10.07 -0.64
CA ASP A 18 11.62 10.98 0.29
C ASP A 18 11.21 10.64 1.73
N PRO A 19 12.14 10.30 2.64
CA PRO A 19 11.81 9.95 4.02
C PRO A 19 11.06 11.05 4.80
N LYS A 20 11.09 12.31 4.34
CA LYS A 20 10.38 13.40 5.02
C LYS A 20 8.87 13.16 5.16
N TYR A 21 8.27 12.35 4.27
CA TYR A 21 6.85 12.05 4.36
C TYR A 21 6.50 11.12 5.53
N VAL A 22 7.49 10.53 6.22
CA VAL A 22 7.27 9.84 7.49
C VAL A 22 6.68 10.78 8.53
N PHE A 23 7.12 12.05 8.59
CA PHE A 23 6.61 13.01 9.57
C PHE A 23 5.11 13.27 9.38
N SER A 24 4.66 13.49 8.14
CA SER A 24 3.22 13.67 7.88
C SER A 24 2.40 12.40 8.12
N MET A 25 2.99 11.22 7.96
CA MET A 25 2.34 9.96 8.33
C MET A 25 2.21 9.80 9.84
N LEU A 26 3.23 10.20 10.61
CA LEU A 26 3.19 10.21 12.07
C LEU A 26 2.15 11.21 12.58
N ASP A 27 2.13 12.44 12.05
CA ASP A 27 1.14 13.45 12.41
C ASP A 27 -0.29 12.93 12.16
N ALA A 28 -0.53 12.27 11.04
CA ALA A 28 -1.82 11.67 10.71
C ALA A 28 -2.19 10.51 11.65
N LEU A 29 -1.20 9.80 12.19
CA LEU A 29 -1.41 8.74 13.17
C LEU A 29 -1.72 9.29 14.57
N GLU A 30 -1.03 10.35 14.99
CA GLU A 30 -1.23 10.96 16.31
C GLU A 30 -2.55 11.73 16.39
N THR A 31 -2.90 12.46 15.32
CA THR A 31 -4.11 13.27 15.26
C THR A 31 -5.33 12.50 14.78
N GLY A 32 -5.09 11.43 14.01
CA GLY A 32 -6.12 10.60 13.42
C GLY A 32 -6.31 9.30 14.21
N ASN A 33 -7.55 8.90 14.40
CA ASN A 33 -7.85 7.59 14.97
C ASN A 33 -7.69 6.49 13.90
N VAL A 34 -6.44 6.26 13.46
CA VAL A 34 -6.08 5.45 12.28
C VAL A 34 -4.97 4.44 12.62
N ASP A 35 -4.90 3.34 11.86
CA ASP A 35 -3.97 2.24 12.14
C ASP A 35 -2.93 2.03 11.03
N VAL A 36 -3.27 2.46 9.81
CA VAL A 36 -2.41 2.36 8.64
C VAL A 36 -2.47 3.67 7.87
N VAL A 37 -1.30 4.26 7.60
CA VAL A 37 -1.18 5.47 6.79
C VAL A 37 -0.43 5.17 5.50
N ILE A 38 -0.98 5.61 4.37
CA ILE A 38 -0.42 5.37 3.04
C ILE A 38 0.05 6.71 2.45
N ALA A 39 1.30 6.78 2.02
CA ALA A 39 1.79 7.88 1.21
C ALA A 39 1.22 7.73 -0.22
N SER A 40 0.12 8.44 -0.50
CA SER A 40 -0.70 8.21 -1.68
C SER A 40 -0.43 9.24 -2.76
N ARG A 41 -0.37 8.79 -4.01
CA ARG A 41 -0.22 9.68 -5.18
C ARG A 41 -1.55 10.28 -5.65
N TYR A 42 -2.66 9.89 -5.01
CA TYR A 42 -4.03 10.18 -5.49
C TYR A 42 -4.84 11.04 -4.51
N VAL A 43 -4.16 11.79 -3.63
CA VAL A 43 -4.80 12.67 -2.64
C VAL A 43 -4.19 14.06 -2.63
N GLY A 44 -5.01 15.08 -2.42
CA GLY A 44 -4.58 16.47 -2.22
C GLY A 44 -3.54 16.95 -3.24
N ASN A 45 -2.42 17.49 -2.72
CA ASN A 45 -1.31 18.07 -3.50
C ASN A 45 -0.25 17.03 -3.91
N SER A 46 -0.61 15.77 -4.09
CA SER A 46 0.31 14.75 -4.57
C SER A 46 0.80 15.06 -6.00
N ALA A 47 2.06 14.73 -6.26
CA ALA A 47 2.66 14.92 -7.57
C ALA A 47 3.41 13.67 -8.02
N VAL A 48 3.43 13.44 -9.33
CA VAL A 48 4.19 12.33 -9.93
C VAL A 48 5.08 12.92 -11.01
N VAL A 49 6.39 12.88 -10.78
CA VAL A 49 7.40 13.50 -11.65
C VAL A 49 8.22 12.40 -12.33
N GLY A 50 8.39 12.51 -13.66
CA GLY A 50 9.26 11.62 -14.43
C GLY A 50 8.69 10.22 -14.73
N VAL A 51 7.43 9.94 -14.41
CA VAL A 51 6.79 8.65 -14.74
C VAL A 51 6.22 8.68 -16.17
N PRO A 52 6.50 7.68 -17.02
CA PRO A 52 5.90 7.59 -18.34
C PRO A 52 4.37 7.57 -18.28
N ARG A 53 3.70 8.38 -19.11
CA ARG A 53 2.23 8.53 -19.11
C ARG A 53 1.48 7.21 -19.24
N ILE A 54 2.01 6.26 -20.03
CA ILE A 54 1.40 4.94 -20.19
C ILE A 54 1.42 4.12 -18.89
N ARG A 55 2.47 4.28 -18.07
CA ARG A 55 2.59 3.63 -16.77
C ARG A 55 1.66 4.27 -15.75
N LEU A 56 1.43 5.58 -15.84
CA LEU A 56 0.44 6.28 -15.02
C LEU A 56 -0.96 5.73 -15.32
N LEU A 57 -1.35 5.66 -16.60
CA LEU A 57 -2.66 5.14 -17.02
C LEU A 57 -2.89 3.68 -16.58
N MET A 58 -1.86 2.83 -16.70
CA MET A 58 -1.95 1.45 -16.20
C MET A 58 -2.09 1.38 -14.67
N SER A 59 -1.40 2.28 -13.94
CA SER A 59 -1.52 2.36 -12.48
C SER A 59 -2.91 2.83 -12.06
N ASP A 60 -3.48 3.80 -12.77
CA ASP A 60 -4.84 4.29 -12.57
C ASP A 60 -5.90 3.20 -12.85
N GLY A 61 -5.73 2.45 -13.94
CA GLY A 61 -6.61 1.34 -14.26
C GLY A 61 -6.57 0.23 -13.20
N ALA A 62 -5.37 -0.16 -12.76
CA ALA A 62 -5.19 -1.13 -11.69
C ALA A 62 -5.79 -0.64 -10.37
N ARG A 63 -5.60 0.64 -10.04
CA ARG A 63 -6.19 1.28 -8.86
C ARG A 63 -7.70 1.18 -8.85
N LEU A 64 -8.36 1.60 -9.93
CA LEU A 64 -9.82 1.56 -10.05
C LEU A 64 -10.31 0.12 -9.92
N PHE A 65 -9.62 -0.82 -10.58
CA PHE A 65 -9.92 -2.23 -10.50
C PHE A 65 -9.85 -2.77 -9.06
N TYR A 66 -8.79 -2.49 -8.31
CA TYR A 66 -8.68 -2.93 -6.91
C TYR A 66 -9.70 -2.25 -6.00
N THR A 67 -9.98 -0.97 -6.23
CA THR A 67 -10.98 -0.23 -5.47
C THR A 67 -12.37 -0.87 -5.63
N LEU A 68 -12.74 -1.22 -6.86
CA LEU A 68 -14.02 -1.88 -7.15
C LEU A 68 -14.08 -3.31 -6.63
N LEU A 69 -12.98 -4.07 -6.75
CA LEU A 69 -12.98 -5.49 -6.42
C LEU A 69 -12.86 -5.74 -4.91
N LEU A 70 -11.97 -5.01 -4.22
CA LEU A 70 -11.67 -5.22 -2.80
C LEU A 70 -12.48 -4.30 -1.88
N GLY A 71 -12.83 -3.09 -2.34
CA GLY A 71 -13.71 -2.18 -1.61
C GLY A 71 -13.18 -1.75 -0.23
N VAL A 72 -11.85 -1.69 -0.04
CA VAL A 72 -11.28 -1.31 1.26
C VAL A 72 -11.53 0.18 1.53
N ARG A 73 -12.30 0.47 2.57
CA ARG A 73 -12.67 1.84 2.95
C ARG A 73 -11.42 2.61 3.40
N GLY A 74 -11.25 3.82 2.88
CA GLY A 74 -10.13 4.69 3.22
C GLY A 74 -8.84 4.42 2.42
N VAL A 75 -8.87 3.49 1.45
CA VAL A 75 -7.73 3.19 0.57
C VAL A 75 -8.08 3.52 -0.87
N LYS A 76 -7.28 4.41 -1.47
CA LYS A 76 -7.25 4.69 -2.90
C LYS A 76 -5.97 4.14 -3.53
N ASP A 77 -4.81 4.23 -2.90
CA ASP A 77 -3.54 3.71 -3.46
C ASP A 77 -3.17 2.32 -2.91
N TYR A 78 -3.66 1.28 -3.58
CA TYR A 78 -3.32 -0.11 -3.28
C TYR A 78 -1.90 -0.50 -3.71
N THR A 79 -1.26 0.32 -4.54
CA THR A 79 -0.01 -0.03 -5.24
C THR A 79 1.23 0.63 -4.66
N CYS A 80 1.08 1.68 -3.85
CA CYS A 80 2.20 2.33 -3.19
C CYS A 80 2.68 1.49 -2.01
N GLY A 81 3.99 1.22 -1.96
CA GLY A 81 4.64 0.51 -0.85
C GLY A 81 5.03 1.41 0.32
N TYR A 82 4.96 2.73 0.13
CA TYR A 82 5.32 3.68 1.18
C TYR A 82 4.18 3.84 2.19
N ARG A 83 4.31 3.14 3.33
CA ARG A 83 3.25 2.97 4.32
C ARG A 83 3.78 2.91 5.74
N LEU A 84 2.97 3.40 6.66
CA LEU A 84 3.14 3.28 8.10
C LEU A 84 2.06 2.34 8.67
N TYR A 85 2.45 1.46 9.58
CA TYR A 85 1.58 0.54 10.29
C TYR A 85 1.80 0.64 11.80
N THR A 86 0.74 0.65 12.59
CA THR A 86 0.86 0.50 14.06
C THR A 86 1.25 -0.93 14.42
N HIS A 87 2.00 -1.09 15.51
CA HIS A 87 2.31 -2.42 16.05
C HIS A 87 1.03 -3.23 16.32
N GLU A 88 0.01 -2.59 16.89
CA GLU A 88 -1.26 -3.25 17.24
C GLU A 88 -1.95 -3.87 16.04
N ILE A 89 -2.07 -3.16 14.91
CA ILE A 89 -2.81 -3.68 13.75
C ILE A 89 -2.06 -4.80 13.05
N VAL A 90 -0.72 -4.72 12.99
CA VAL A 90 0.13 -5.79 12.47
C VAL A 90 0.00 -7.04 13.34
N LYS A 91 0.06 -6.88 14.67
CA LYS A 91 -0.12 -7.97 15.62
C LYS A 91 -1.51 -8.61 15.49
N LYS A 92 -2.56 -7.79 15.37
CA LYS A 92 -3.94 -8.26 15.19
C LYS A 92 -4.11 -9.04 13.88
N GLY A 93 -3.53 -8.56 12.78
CA GLY A 93 -3.49 -9.26 11.52
C GLY A 93 -2.77 -10.61 11.62
N PHE A 94 -1.62 -10.63 12.30
CA PHE A 94 -0.86 -11.86 12.51
C PHE A 94 -1.60 -12.88 13.39
N ILE A 95 -2.31 -12.45 14.43
CA ILE A 95 -3.14 -13.34 15.25
C ILE A 95 -4.29 -13.95 14.43
N ALA A 96 -4.93 -13.14 13.57
CA ALA A 96 -6.08 -13.59 12.79
C ALA A 96 -5.71 -14.54 11.64
N PHE A 97 -4.56 -14.31 10.98
CA PHE A 97 -4.21 -15.02 9.75
C PHE A 97 -2.91 -15.83 9.84
N GLY A 98 -2.08 -15.62 10.86
CA GLY A 98 -0.77 -16.28 11.00
C GLY A 98 0.08 -16.13 9.74
N ASN A 99 0.59 -17.26 9.24
CA ASN A 99 1.38 -17.33 8.01
C ASN A 99 0.57 -17.01 6.73
N SER A 100 -0.76 -16.96 6.82
CA SER A 100 -1.65 -16.59 5.71
C SER A 100 -1.93 -15.09 5.62
N LEU A 101 -1.31 -14.27 6.48
CA LEU A 101 -1.43 -12.80 6.42
C LEU A 101 -0.91 -12.24 5.08
N ILE A 102 0.19 -12.81 4.58
CA ILE A 102 0.75 -12.50 3.27
C ILE A 102 1.16 -13.82 2.63
N THR A 103 0.51 -14.19 1.53
CA THR A 103 0.80 -15.43 0.81
C THR A 103 1.51 -15.15 -0.52
N GLU A 104 1.31 -13.95 -1.05
CA GLU A 104 1.83 -13.54 -2.35
C GLU A 104 3.28 -13.05 -2.26
N ARG A 105 4.12 -13.48 -3.21
CA ARG A 105 5.55 -13.10 -3.28
C ARG A 105 5.84 -11.97 -4.27
N SER A 106 4.81 -11.49 -4.97
CA SER A 106 4.92 -10.38 -5.91
C SER A 106 4.43 -9.07 -5.28
N PHE A 107 4.49 -7.96 -6.03
CA PHE A 107 3.97 -6.65 -5.59
C PHE A 107 2.51 -6.67 -5.12
N ALA A 108 1.75 -7.69 -5.49
CA ALA A 108 0.38 -7.90 -5.01
C ALA A 108 0.31 -8.22 -3.50
N CYS A 109 1.42 -8.57 -2.85
CA CYS A 109 1.49 -8.74 -1.39
C CYS A 109 1.08 -7.47 -0.64
N MET A 110 1.39 -6.29 -1.18
CA MET A 110 1.03 -5.01 -0.56
C MET A 110 -0.49 -4.82 -0.53
N MET A 111 -1.17 -5.18 -1.62
CA MET A 111 -2.62 -5.13 -1.72
C MET A 111 -3.26 -6.21 -0.82
N GLU A 112 -2.72 -7.44 -0.83
CA GLU A 112 -3.17 -8.53 0.04
C GLU A 112 -3.13 -8.13 1.51
N LEU A 113 -2.02 -7.52 1.96
CA LEU A 113 -1.87 -7.06 3.33
C LEU A 113 -2.96 -6.02 3.69
N LEU A 114 -3.24 -5.02 2.85
CA LEU A 114 -4.30 -4.04 3.14
C LEU A 114 -5.67 -4.70 3.23
N PHE A 115 -5.95 -5.65 2.33
CA PHE A 115 -7.21 -6.37 2.34
C PHE A 115 -7.38 -7.19 3.62
N GLN A 116 -6.36 -7.96 4.02
CA GLN A 116 -6.41 -8.75 5.25
C GLN A 116 -6.50 -7.85 6.50
N LEU A 117 -5.75 -6.75 6.55
CA LEU A 117 -5.85 -5.80 7.67
C LEU A 117 -7.24 -5.15 7.74
N SER A 118 -7.88 -4.87 6.60
CA SER A 118 -9.27 -4.37 6.59
C SER A 118 -10.26 -5.36 7.20
N ARG A 119 -10.02 -6.67 7.05
CA ARG A 119 -10.88 -7.73 7.62
C ARG A 119 -10.75 -7.85 9.13
N VAL A 120 -9.66 -7.36 9.73
CA VAL A 120 -9.51 -7.24 11.19
C VAL A 120 -9.88 -5.84 11.70
N GLY A 121 -10.50 -5.01 10.86
CA GLY A 121 -11.02 -3.70 11.23
C GLY A 121 -9.98 -2.57 11.25
N ALA A 122 -8.91 -2.69 10.48
CA ALA A 122 -7.94 -1.61 10.31
C ALA A 122 -8.59 -0.35 9.74
N ARG A 123 -8.18 0.80 10.25
CA ARG A 123 -8.57 2.13 9.76
C ARG A 123 -7.44 2.72 8.95
N PHE A 124 -7.77 3.12 7.74
CA PHE A 124 -6.80 3.60 6.76
C PHE A 124 -6.91 5.11 6.56
N PHE A 125 -5.76 5.75 6.38
CA PHE A 125 -5.68 7.14 5.96
C PHE A 125 -4.59 7.33 4.91
N GLU A 126 -4.73 8.37 4.09
CA GLU A 126 -3.80 8.66 3.01
C GLU A 126 -3.26 10.07 3.12
N VAL A 127 -1.93 10.20 3.11
CA VAL A 127 -1.25 11.50 3.09
C VAL A 127 -0.70 11.77 1.69
N PRO A 128 -0.67 13.04 1.25
CA PRO A 128 -0.13 13.39 -0.06
C PRO A 128 1.38 13.11 -0.12
N PHE A 129 1.82 12.65 -1.28
CA PHE A 129 3.18 12.24 -1.54
C PHE A 129 3.60 12.63 -2.96
N THR A 130 4.83 13.12 -3.11
CA THR A 130 5.44 13.35 -4.42
C THR A 130 6.36 12.21 -4.80
N LEU A 131 5.97 11.43 -5.81
CA LEU A 131 6.81 10.38 -6.38
C LEU A 131 7.78 11.00 -7.39
N ARG A 132 9.08 10.93 -7.10
CA ARG A 132 10.15 11.44 -7.97
C ARG A 132 10.88 10.33 -8.69
N TYR A 133 10.35 9.94 -9.84
CA TYR A 133 10.94 8.87 -10.66
C TYR A 133 12.16 9.34 -11.46
N ASP A 134 12.31 10.65 -11.62
CA ASP A 134 13.46 11.32 -12.23
C ASP A 134 14.74 11.22 -11.40
N GLN A 135 14.63 10.94 -10.10
CA GLN A 135 15.78 10.71 -9.21
C GLN A 135 16.24 9.25 -9.14
N LYS A 136 15.56 8.36 -9.87
CA LYS A 136 15.87 6.93 -9.87
C LYS A 136 17.17 6.69 -10.63
N GLY A 137 18.21 6.24 -9.93
CA GLY A 137 19.54 5.95 -10.48
C GLY A 137 19.64 4.70 -11.35
N GLY A 138 18.58 4.28 -12.06
CA GLY A 138 18.62 3.09 -12.92
C GLY A 138 17.29 2.71 -13.56
N GLU A 139 17.35 1.85 -14.58
CA GLU A 139 16.17 1.37 -15.30
C GLU A 139 15.21 0.54 -14.43
N SER A 140 13.92 0.69 -14.70
CA SER A 140 12.85 -0.01 -13.97
C SER A 140 12.89 -1.52 -14.24
N LYS A 141 13.34 -2.32 -13.26
CA LYS A 141 13.30 -3.81 -13.31
C LYS A 141 11.89 -4.42 -13.32
N MET A 142 10.83 -3.61 -13.18
CA MET A 142 9.44 -4.07 -13.16
C MET A 142 8.90 -4.38 -14.56
N ARG A 143 8.54 -5.64 -14.80
CA ARG A 143 7.72 -6.07 -15.95
C ARG A 143 6.24 -5.79 -15.69
N VAL A 144 5.82 -4.54 -15.92
CA VAL A 144 4.49 -3.98 -15.58
C VAL A 144 3.33 -4.90 -15.94
N LEU A 145 3.32 -5.46 -17.17
CA LEU A 145 2.22 -6.30 -17.66
C LEU A 145 2.07 -7.61 -16.86
N LYS A 146 3.19 -8.27 -16.55
CA LYS A 146 3.19 -9.51 -15.75
C LYS A 146 2.77 -9.25 -14.31
N THR A 147 3.21 -8.13 -13.74
CA THR A 147 2.81 -7.71 -12.38
C THR A 147 1.31 -7.44 -12.32
N MET A 148 0.75 -6.78 -13.33
CA MET A 148 -0.68 -6.47 -13.38
C MET A 148 -1.54 -7.74 -13.46
N GLN A 149 -1.23 -8.66 -14.37
CA GLN A 149 -1.97 -9.92 -14.51
C GLN A 149 -1.97 -10.75 -13.22
N ARG A 150 -0.82 -10.83 -12.55
CA ARG A 150 -0.72 -11.52 -11.25
C ARG A 150 -1.55 -10.84 -10.18
N SER A 151 -1.47 -9.51 -10.10
CA SER A 151 -2.20 -8.74 -9.11
C SER A 151 -3.71 -8.86 -9.28
N VAL A 152 -4.21 -8.86 -10.52
CA VAL A 152 -5.63 -9.13 -10.82
C VAL A 152 -6.03 -10.52 -10.33
N LYS A 153 -5.25 -11.56 -10.66
CA LYS A 153 -5.53 -12.95 -10.23
C LYS A 153 -5.56 -13.08 -8.70
N VAL A 154 -4.63 -12.42 -8.00
CA VAL A 154 -4.58 -12.39 -6.53
C VAL A 154 -5.79 -11.68 -5.96
N ALA A 155 -6.18 -10.53 -6.52
CA ALA A 155 -7.34 -9.78 -6.05
C ALA A 155 -8.65 -10.58 -6.23
N PHE A 156 -8.79 -11.32 -7.35
CA PHE A 156 -9.89 -12.27 -7.53
C PHE A 156 -9.85 -13.39 -6.48
N ARG A 157 -8.69 -14.01 -6.27
CA ARG A 157 -8.53 -15.02 -5.23
C ARG A 157 -8.92 -14.48 -3.86
N LEU A 158 -8.49 -13.28 -3.47
CA LEU A 158 -8.82 -12.70 -2.17
C LEU A 158 -10.32 -12.41 -2.01
N ARG A 159 -10.98 -11.95 -3.09
CA ARG A 159 -12.41 -11.63 -3.06
C ARG A 159 -13.30 -12.89 -2.99
N PHE A 160 -12.90 -13.94 -3.70
CA PHE A 160 -13.69 -15.18 -3.85
C PHE A 160 -13.21 -16.32 -2.97
N SER A 161 -12.05 -16.21 -2.35
CA SER A 161 -11.64 -17.07 -1.23
C SER A 161 -12.41 -16.62 0.00
N LYS A 162 -13.70 -16.96 0.02
CA LYS A 162 -14.34 -17.38 1.27
C LYS A 162 -13.54 -18.60 1.73
N GLN A 163 -12.85 -18.47 2.85
CA GLN A 163 -12.56 -19.65 3.66
C GLN A 163 -13.45 -19.56 4.88
N GLU A 164 -14.12 -20.69 5.08
CA GLU A 164 -14.93 -21.16 6.21
C GLU A 164 -14.54 -20.59 7.58
#